data_AF-A0A4P8GLB9-F1
#
_entry.id   AF-A0A4P8GLB9-F1
#
_cell.length_a   1.000
_cell.length_b   1.000
_cell.length_c   1.000
_cell.angle_alpha   90.00
_cell.angle_beta   90.00
_cell.angle_gamma   90.00
#
_symmetry.space_group_name_H-M   'P 1'
#
loop_
_entity.id
_entity.type
_entity.pdbx_description
1 polymer ?
#
loop_
_entity_poly.entity_id
_entity_poly.type
_entity_poly.pdbx_seq_one_letter_code
_entity_poly.pdbx_strand_id
1 'polypeptide(L)'
;MRVLAVTSPASAQGRLTEAQANVGFPTIDGSIALLFFGGLPAGFAAAFIYLLIHRWLPAGRRAGPLFGALLLLVLGASVEPFRADNIDFAIVGPGWLSVVLFSALAVLHGAVVAAVAGAFSERLPLPSGQDWKHYLPLLGAWGGSGFRHPGVVLSTDR
;
A
#
# COMPACT_ATOMS: atom_id res chain seq x y z
N MET A 1 -10.78 1.57 -12.30
CA MET A 1 -10.87 2.60 -13.36
C MET A 1 -11.81 2.21 -14.50
N ARG A 2 -11.65 1.06 -15.17
CA ARG A 2 -12.45 0.74 -16.38
C ARG A 2 -13.96 0.62 -16.13
N VAL A 3 -14.37 -0.07 -15.06
CA VAL A 3 -15.80 -0.21 -14.70
C VAL A 3 -16.42 1.15 -14.39
N LEU A 4 -15.74 1.95 -13.56
CA LEU A 4 -16.18 3.32 -13.22
C LEU A 4 -16.24 4.21 -14.45
N ALA A 5 -15.22 4.18 -15.31
CA ALA A 5 -15.19 4.97 -16.53
C ALA A 5 -16.34 4.62 -17.48
N VAL A 6 -16.75 3.35 -17.61
CA VAL A 6 -17.89 2.97 -18.46
C VAL A 6 -19.22 3.46 -17.87
N THR A 7 -19.31 3.59 -16.55
CA THR A 7 -20.51 4.04 -15.84
C THR A 7 -20.51 5.54 -15.52
N SER A 8 -19.42 6.26 -15.85
CA SER A 8 -19.29 7.70 -15.66
C SER A 8 -20.16 8.49 -16.64
N PRO A 9 -20.69 9.66 -16.22
CA PRO A 9 -21.34 10.60 -17.12
C PRO A 9 -20.43 10.99 -18.29
N ALA A 10 -21.00 11.28 -19.47
CA ALA A 10 -20.25 11.71 -20.65
C ALA A 10 -19.38 12.95 -20.39
N SER A 11 -19.78 13.81 -19.45
CA SER A 11 -19.02 15.00 -19.03
C SER A 11 -17.73 14.69 -18.27
N ALA A 12 -17.52 13.45 -17.81
CA ALA A 12 -16.30 13.03 -17.11
C ALA A 12 -15.26 12.38 -18.04
N GLN A 13 -15.67 11.98 -19.25
CA GLN A 13 -14.78 11.30 -20.20
C GLN A 13 -13.72 12.26 -20.74
N GLY A 14 -12.47 11.77 -20.84
CA GLY A 14 -11.36 12.54 -21.40
C GLY A 14 -10.79 13.64 -20.49
N ARG A 15 -11.28 13.78 -19.25
CA ARG A 15 -10.62 14.63 -18.24
C ARG A 15 -9.40 13.94 -17.66
N LEU A 16 -8.39 14.74 -17.28
CA LEU A 16 -7.25 14.28 -16.50
C LEU A 16 -7.65 14.15 -15.03
N THR A 17 -7.29 13.03 -14.39
CA THR A 17 -7.35 12.87 -12.94
C THR A 17 -6.14 13.54 -12.26
N GLU A 18 -6.18 13.68 -10.92
CA GLU A 18 -5.02 14.10 -10.12
C GLU A 18 -3.74 13.29 -10.43
N ALA A 19 -3.89 12.01 -10.81
CA ALA A 19 -2.79 11.13 -11.21
C ALA A 19 -2.32 11.32 -12.67
N GLN A 20 -2.71 12.41 -13.35
CA GLN A 20 -2.41 12.69 -14.76
C GLN A 20 -2.87 11.58 -15.72
N ALA A 21 -3.90 10.83 -15.34
CA ALA A 21 -4.47 9.78 -16.17
C ALA A 21 -5.77 10.27 -16.82
N ASN A 22 -5.97 10.01 -18.11
CA ASN A 22 -7.22 10.32 -18.78
C ASN A 22 -8.33 9.35 -18.36
N VAL A 23 -9.41 9.89 -17.80
CA VAL A 23 -10.63 9.12 -17.49
C VAL A 23 -11.17 8.51 -18.79
N GLY A 24 -11.33 7.18 -18.80
CA GLY A 24 -11.82 6.42 -19.96
C GLY A 24 -10.74 5.83 -20.88
N PHE A 25 -9.48 6.25 -20.76
CA PHE A 25 -8.39 5.83 -21.64
C PHE A 25 -7.28 5.12 -20.86
N PRO A 26 -7.46 3.82 -20.52
CA PRO A 26 -6.41 3.06 -19.86
C PRO A 26 -5.21 2.86 -20.81
N THR A 27 -4.03 3.29 -20.39
CA THR A 27 -2.76 3.08 -21.11
C THR A 27 -1.95 1.97 -20.43
N ILE A 28 -1.09 1.30 -21.21
CA ILE A 28 -0.16 0.29 -20.69
C ILE A 28 0.83 0.97 -19.73
N ASP A 29 1.39 2.10 -20.14
CA ASP A 29 2.36 2.86 -19.34
C ASP A 29 1.78 3.31 -18.00
N GLY A 30 0.55 3.82 -18.00
CA GLY A 30 -0.15 4.20 -16.76
C GLY A 30 -0.41 3.01 -15.84
N SER A 31 -0.65 1.82 -16.41
CA SER A 31 -0.84 0.59 -15.64
C SER A 31 0.47 0.09 -15.02
N ILE A 32 1.58 0.15 -15.76
CA ILE A 32 2.91 -0.18 -15.25
C ILE A 32 3.30 0.79 -14.14
N ALA A 33 3.13 2.10 -14.37
CA ALA A 33 3.41 3.11 -13.35
C ALA A 33 2.57 2.88 -12.08
N LEU A 34 1.27 2.61 -12.22
CA LEU A 34 0.40 2.30 -11.09
C LEU A 34 0.86 1.06 -10.33
N LEU A 35 1.28 0.01 -11.04
CA LEU A 35 1.80 -1.21 -10.42
C LEU A 35 3.06 -0.93 -9.60
N PHE A 36 4.04 -0.23 -10.16
CA PHE A 36 5.34 -0.02 -9.52
C PHE A 36 5.32 1.06 -8.43
N PHE A 37 4.58 2.15 -8.61
CA PHE A 37 4.57 3.28 -7.68
C PHE A 37 3.39 3.26 -6.71
N GLY A 38 2.32 2.54 -7.01
CA GLY A 38 1.16 2.38 -6.13
C GLY A 38 1.03 0.97 -5.59
N GLY A 39 0.84 -0.01 -6.48
CA GLY A 39 0.47 -1.38 -6.14
C GLY A 39 1.53 -2.12 -5.31
N LEU A 40 2.79 -2.12 -5.77
CA LEU A 40 3.89 -2.80 -5.09
C LEU A 40 4.17 -2.17 -3.70
N PRO A 41 4.39 -0.84 -3.57
CA PRO A 41 4.59 -0.23 -2.26
C PRO A 41 3.43 -0.48 -1.29
N ALA A 42 2.18 -0.34 -1.75
CA ALA A 42 1.01 -0.61 -0.92
C ALA A 42 0.94 -2.08 -0.49
N GLY A 43 1.22 -3.01 -1.41
CA GLY A 43 1.25 -4.45 -1.12
C GLY A 43 2.34 -4.83 -0.12
N PHE A 44 3.55 -4.27 -0.26
CA PHE A 44 4.62 -4.47 0.72
C PHE A 44 4.24 -3.90 2.09
N ALA A 45 3.75 -2.66 2.15
CA ALA A 45 3.32 -2.04 3.40
C ALA A 45 2.22 -2.87 4.08
N ALA A 46 1.20 -3.30 3.33
CA ALA A 46 0.14 -4.15 3.86
C ALA A 46 0.67 -5.50 4.36
N ALA A 47 1.62 -6.14 3.66
CA ALA A 47 2.24 -7.37 4.11
C ALA A 47 3.01 -7.18 5.43
N PHE A 48 3.79 -6.11 5.56
CA PHE A 48 4.48 -5.79 6.81
C PHE A 48 3.50 -5.56 7.96
N ILE A 49 2.46 -4.75 7.75
CA ILE A 49 1.44 -4.49 8.77
C ILE A 49 0.74 -5.80 9.16
N TYR A 50 0.36 -6.63 8.18
CA TYR A 50 -0.26 -7.93 8.42
C TYR A 50 0.62 -8.79 9.33
N LEU A 51 1.91 -8.92 9.03
CA LEU A 51 2.84 -9.70 9.87
C LEU A 51 2.96 -9.15 11.29
N LEU A 52 2.93 -7.84 11.48
CA LEU A 52 2.95 -7.24 12.82
C LEU A 52 1.69 -7.59 13.60
N ILE A 53 0.53 -7.55 12.94
CA ILE A 53 -0.77 -7.69 13.63
C ILE A 53 -1.41 -9.08 13.55
N HIS A 54 -0.82 -10.02 12.81
CA HIS A 54 -1.41 -11.33 12.54
C HIS A 54 -1.79 -12.09 13.82
N ARG A 55 -1.05 -11.91 14.91
CA ARG A 55 -1.31 -12.56 16.20
C ARG A 55 -2.59 -12.07 16.90
N TRP A 56 -3.09 -10.89 16.53
CA TRP A 56 -4.33 -10.32 17.06
C TRP A 56 -5.51 -10.53 16.11
N LEU A 57 -5.26 -11.03 14.90
CA LEU A 57 -6.31 -11.38 13.94
C LEU A 57 -6.90 -12.75 14.25
N PRO A 58 -8.18 -12.99 13.90
CA PRO A 58 -8.81 -14.29 14.09
C PRO A 58 -8.12 -15.35 13.24
N ALA A 59 -7.96 -16.55 13.78
CA ALA A 59 -7.35 -17.65 13.05
C ALA A 59 -8.18 -18.06 11.81
N GLY A 60 -7.48 -18.54 10.78
CA GLY A 60 -8.08 -19.12 9.57
C GLY A 60 -8.51 -18.11 8.50
N ARG A 61 -9.46 -18.52 7.64
CA ARG A 61 -9.79 -17.85 6.37
C ARG A 61 -10.38 -16.44 6.51
N ARG A 62 -10.73 -16.00 7.72
CA ARG A 62 -11.32 -14.68 8.01
C ARG A 62 -10.28 -13.60 8.32
N ALA A 63 -9.04 -13.98 8.65
CA ALA A 63 -7.97 -13.05 9.01
C ALA A 63 -7.74 -11.98 7.93
N GLY A 64 -7.61 -12.43 6.68
CA GLY A 64 -7.32 -11.56 5.53
C GLY A 64 -8.45 -10.59 5.19
N PRO A 65 -9.70 -11.05 5.00
CA PRO A 65 -10.83 -10.14 4.78
C PRO A 65 -11.00 -9.11 5.90
N LEU A 66 -10.85 -9.52 7.17
CA LEU A 66 -10.92 -8.59 8.31
C LEU A 66 -9.77 -7.59 8.28
N PHE A 67 -8.56 -8.05 7.97
CA PHE A 67 -7.41 -7.17 7.81
C PHE A 67 -7.64 -6.10 6.73
N GLY A 68 -8.14 -6.50 5.57
CA GLY A 68 -8.51 -5.56 4.50
C GLY A 68 -9.55 -4.54 4.93
N ALA A 69 -10.57 -4.97 5.68
CA ALA A 69 -11.57 -4.08 6.25
C ALA A 69 -11.00 -3.12 7.30
N LEU A 70 -10.09 -3.58 8.16
CA LEU A 70 -9.42 -2.73 9.15
C LEU A 70 -8.52 -1.69 8.49
N LEU A 71 -7.74 -2.09 7.47
CA LEU A 71 -6.96 -1.14 6.68
C LEU A 71 -7.85 -0.09 6.04
N LEU A 72 -8.99 -0.49 5.48
CA LEU A 72 -9.96 0.44 4.93
C LEU A 72 -10.54 1.38 5.99
N LEU A 73 -10.85 0.90 7.19
CA LEU A 73 -11.38 1.75 8.26
C LEU A 73 -10.34 2.76 8.77
N VAL A 74 -9.08 2.35 8.90
CA VAL A 74 -8.00 3.19 9.45
C VAL A 74 -7.47 4.16 8.40
N LEU A 75 -7.24 3.70 7.18
CA LEU A 75 -6.60 4.48 6.13
C LEU A 75 -7.60 5.06 5.14
N GLY A 76 -8.83 4.55 5.09
CA GLY A 76 -9.85 4.93 4.12
C GLY A 76 -10.04 6.44 4.03
N ALA A 77 -10.16 7.13 5.17
CA ALA A 77 -10.30 8.58 5.19
C ALA A 77 -9.12 9.35 4.55
N SER A 78 -7.95 8.71 4.41
CA SER A 78 -6.74 9.25 3.78
C SER A 78 -6.53 8.77 2.35
N VAL A 79 -7.27 7.77 1.88
CA VAL A 79 -7.16 7.23 0.51
C VAL A 79 -8.46 7.40 -0.27
N GLU A 80 -8.29 7.60 -1.57
CA GLU A 80 -9.41 7.72 -2.49
C GLU A 80 -10.27 6.44 -2.51
N PRO A 81 -11.62 6.49 -2.54
CA PRO A 81 -12.54 7.63 -2.74
C PRO A 81 -13.10 8.27 -1.47
N PHE A 82 -12.63 7.89 -0.28
CA PHE A 82 -13.25 8.29 0.99
C PHE A 82 -12.65 9.58 1.56
N ARG A 83 -11.77 10.22 0.79
CA ARG A 83 -11.15 11.50 1.10
C ARG A 83 -12.17 12.63 0.87
N ALA A 84 -12.42 13.45 1.89
CA ALA A 84 -13.50 14.44 1.88
C ALA A 84 -13.32 15.59 0.86
N ASP A 85 -12.10 15.84 0.42
CA ASP A 85 -11.72 16.94 -0.48
C ASP A 85 -11.43 16.48 -1.93
N ASN A 86 -11.79 15.25 -2.32
CA ASN A 86 -11.58 14.80 -3.70
C ASN A 86 -12.77 15.10 -4.63
N ILE A 87 -12.57 16.04 -5.55
CA ILE A 87 -13.53 16.44 -6.58
C ILE A 87 -13.62 15.42 -7.73
N ASP A 88 -12.58 14.62 -8.00
CA ASP A 88 -12.54 13.68 -9.13
C ASP A 88 -13.61 12.58 -9.01
N PHE A 89 -13.92 12.14 -7.78
CA PHE A 89 -14.90 11.07 -7.56
C PHE A 89 -16.35 11.54 -7.51
N ALA A 90 -16.59 12.83 -7.27
CA ALA A 90 -17.90 13.44 -7.52
C ALA A 90 -18.21 13.48 -9.03
N ILE A 91 -17.17 13.55 -9.87
CA ILE A 91 -17.29 13.66 -11.33
C ILE A 91 -17.40 12.29 -12.02
N VAL A 92 -16.67 11.27 -11.55
CA VAL A 92 -16.56 9.96 -12.23
C VAL A 92 -17.78 9.04 -11.99
N GLY A 93 -18.73 9.42 -11.12
CA GLY A 93 -20.08 8.82 -11.04
C GLY A 93 -20.15 7.33 -10.65
N PRO A 94 -21.38 6.80 -10.48
CA PRO A 94 -22.11 7.05 -9.24
C PRO A 94 -21.27 6.69 -8.00
N GLY A 95 -21.12 7.64 -7.06
CA GLY A 95 -20.20 7.50 -5.92
C GLY A 95 -20.40 6.24 -5.06
N TRP A 96 -21.62 5.72 -4.94
CA TRP A 96 -21.90 4.47 -4.23
C TRP A 96 -21.21 3.25 -4.87
N LEU A 97 -21.09 3.22 -6.20
CA LEU A 97 -20.42 2.13 -6.91
C LEU A 97 -18.91 2.17 -6.65
N SER A 98 -18.32 3.37 -6.62
CA SER A 98 -16.92 3.56 -6.24
C SER A 98 -16.67 3.05 -4.82
N VAL A 99 -17.52 3.41 -3.86
CA VAL A 99 -17.45 2.92 -2.47
C VAL A 99 -17.48 1.39 -2.42
N VAL A 100 -18.42 0.75 -3.14
CA VAL A 100 -18.53 -0.71 -3.18
C VAL A 100 -17.28 -1.35 -3.79
N LEU A 101 -16.82 -0.86 -4.94
CA LEU A 101 -15.67 -1.44 -5.63
C LEU A 101 -14.37 -1.27 -4.84
N PHE A 102 -14.14 -0.12 -4.23
CA PHE A 102 -12.96 0.09 -3.40
C PHE A 102 -13.01 -0.72 -2.10
N SER A 103 -14.19 -0.85 -1.49
CA SER A 103 -14.36 -1.71 -0.31
C SER A 103 -14.08 -3.17 -0.64
N ALA A 104 -14.62 -3.66 -1.76
CA ALA A 104 -14.37 -5.02 -2.25
C ALA A 104 -12.88 -5.23 -2.56
N LEU A 105 -12.22 -4.25 -3.18
CA LEU A 105 -10.80 -4.29 -3.47
C LEU A 105 -9.95 -4.34 -2.20
N ALA A 106 -10.28 -3.54 -1.18
CA ALA A 106 -9.57 -3.54 0.09
C ALA A 106 -9.69 -4.90 0.83
N VAL A 107 -10.91 -5.46 0.87
CA VAL A 107 -11.15 -6.79 1.46
C VAL A 107 -10.40 -7.87 0.69
N LEU A 108 -10.44 -7.83 -0.65
CA LEU A 108 -9.71 -8.78 -1.49
C LEU A 108 -8.20 -8.64 -1.30
N HIS A 109 -7.70 -7.42 -1.21
CA HIS A 109 -6.29 -7.15 -0.97
C HIS A 109 -5.82 -7.79 0.34
N GLY A 110 -6.55 -7.58 1.44
CA GLY A 110 -6.24 -8.22 2.72
C GLY A 110 -6.31 -9.75 2.65
N ALA A 111 -7.29 -10.30 1.93
CA ALA A 111 -7.42 -11.75 1.71
C ALA A 111 -6.22 -12.33 0.96
N VAL A 112 -5.76 -11.66 -0.10
CA VAL A 112 -4.58 -12.07 -0.89
C VAL A 112 -3.32 -11.99 -0.03
N VAL A 113 -3.11 -10.90 0.72
CA VAL A 113 -1.95 -10.76 1.61
C VAL A 113 -1.89 -11.90 2.63
N ALA A 114 -3.01 -12.20 3.29
CA ALA A 114 -3.06 -13.28 4.27
C ALA A 114 -2.83 -14.66 3.65
N ALA A 115 -3.40 -14.92 2.47
CA ALA A 115 -3.22 -16.19 1.77
C ALA A 115 -1.77 -16.40 1.30
N VAL A 116 -1.16 -15.35 0.75
CA VAL A 116 0.25 -15.38 0.36
C VAL A 116 1.14 -15.57 1.59
N ALA A 117 0.92 -14.81 2.67
CA ALA A 117 1.68 -14.95 3.91
C ALA A 117 1.57 -16.37 4.50
N GLY A 118 0.37 -16.96 4.51
CA GLY A 118 0.16 -18.35 4.94
C GLY A 118 0.90 -19.35 4.05
N ALA A 119 0.78 -19.22 2.73
CA ALA A 119 1.46 -20.10 1.78
C ALA A 119 2.99 -20.03 1.90
N PHE A 120 3.56 -18.85 2.17
CA PHE A 120 4.99 -18.70 2.43
C PHE A 120 5.39 -19.25 3.80
N SER A 121 4.57 -19.06 4.84
CA SER A 121 4.84 -19.61 6.17
C SER A 121 4.86 -21.14 6.21
N GLU A 122 4.07 -21.81 5.37
CA GLU A 122 4.08 -23.27 5.27
C GLU A 122 5.29 -23.81 4.48
N ARG A 123 5.85 -22.99 3.58
CA ARG A 123 6.96 -23.39 2.69
C ARG A 123 8.33 -23.00 3.21
N LEU A 124 8.40 -21.99 4.08
CA LEU A 124 9.65 -21.53 4.65
C LEU A 124 9.92 -22.27 5.96
N PRO A 125 11.07 -22.94 6.13
CA PRO A 125 11.46 -23.47 7.43
C PRO A 125 11.53 -22.31 8.42
N LEU A 126 10.91 -22.48 9.60
CA LEU A 126 10.99 -21.48 10.65
C LEU A 126 12.47 -21.23 10.99
N PRO A 127 12.93 -19.97 10.99
CA PRO A 127 14.26 -19.64 11.49
C PRO A 127 14.35 -20.18 12.92
N SER A 128 15.37 -20.98 13.20
CA SER A 128 15.62 -21.44 14.56
C SER A 128 15.83 -20.21 15.44
N GLY A 129 15.53 -20.30 16.75
CA GLY A 129 15.76 -19.20 17.69
C GLY A 129 17.22 -18.71 17.75
N GLN A 130 18.14 -19.35 17.03
CA GLN A 130 19.54 -19.00 16.88
C GLN A 130 19.83 -18.10 15.66
N ASP A 131 18.90 -18.03 14.69
CA ASP A 131 19.08 -17.32 13.42
C ASP A 131 18.82 -15.81 13.50
N TRP A 132 18.16 -15.33 14.57
CA TRP A 132 17.90 -13.89 14.78
C TRP A 132 19.19 -13.04 14.78
N LYS A 133 20.32 -13.66 15.20
CA LYS A 133 21.65 -13.05 15.21
C LYS A 133 22.14 -12.67 13.82
N HIS A 134 21.67 -13.36 12.78
CA HIS A 134 22.02 -13.05 11.38
C HIS A 134 21.20 -11.90 10.80
N TYR A 135 20.08 -11.52 11.43
CA TYR A 135 19.22 -10.40 11.01
C TYR A 135 19.52 -9.09 11.76
N LEU A 136 20.22 -9.16 12.90
CA LEU A 136 20.73 -8.02 13.68
C LEU A 136 21.48 -6.95 12.84
N PRO A 137 22.37 -7.32 11.90
CA PRO A 137 23.09 -6.34 11.07
C PRO A 137 22.18 -5.51 10.17
N LEU A 138 21.02 -6.07 9.75
CA LEU A 138 20.05 -5.37 8.91
C LEU A 138 19.29 -4.28 9.68
N LEU A 139 19.12 -4.46 11.00
CA LEU A 139 18.57 -3.44 11.89
C LEU A 139 19.61 -2.37 12.25
N GLY A 140 20.87 -2.75 12.40
CA GLY A 140 21.97 -1.83 12.70
C GLY A 140 22.37 -0.92 11.52
N ALA A 141 22.19 -1.37 10.27
CA ALA A 141 22.52 -0.60 9.07
C ALA A 141 21.64 0.66 8.89
N TRP A 142 20.48 0.75 9.57
CA TRP A 142 19.61 1.92 9.51
C TRP A 142 19.96 3.01 10.54
N GLY A 143 20.71 2.68 11.60
CA GLY A 143 21.08 3.63 12.66
C GLY A 143 22.46 4.30 12.52
N GLY A 144 23.21 3.97 11.47
CA GLY A 144 24.65 4.27 11.38
C GLY A 144 25.08 5.44 10.50
N SER A 145 24.15 6.15 9.83
CA SER A 145 24.49 7.37 9.08
C SER A 145 24.49 8.61 10.00
N GLY A 146 25.29 8.53 11.07
CA GLY A 146 25.70 9.70 11.84
C GLY A 146 26.48 10.64 10.94
N PHE A 147 25.89 11.79 10.65
CA PHE A 147 26.50 12.95 10.00
C PHE A 147 27.91 13.20 10.60
N ARG A 148 28.97 12.78 9.91
CA ARG A 148 30.31 13.27 10.19
C ARG A 148 30.39 14.69 9.64
N HIS A 149 30.27 15.67 10.52
CA HIS A 149 30.64 17.05 10.20
C HIS A 149 32.10 17.09 9.72
N PRO A 150 32.42 17.74 8.58
CA PRO A 150 33.79 17.90 8.14
C PRO A 150 34.55 18.79 9.13
N GLY A 151 35.73 18.33 9.54
CA GLY A 151 36.52 18.94 10.60
C GLY A 151 36.91 20.38 10.34
N VAL A 152 36.71 21.22 11.34
CA VAL A 152 37.38 22.52 11.46
C VAL A 152 38.81 22.24 11.95
N VAL A 153 39.78 22.38 11.07
CA VAL A 153 41.21 22.40 11.41
C VAL A 153 41.49 23.72 12.11
N LEU A 154 41.60 23.70 13.44
CA LEU A 154 42.17 24.80 14.20
C LEU A 154 43.69 24.77 14.00
N SER A 155 44.16 25.59 13.07
CA SER A 155 45.57 25.99 12.98
C SER A 155 45.94 26.67 14.29
N THR A 156 46.74 25.98 15.10
CA THR A 156 47.44 26.57 16.24
C THR A 156 48.90 26.22 16.03
N ASP A 157 49.64 27.10 15.38
CA ASP A 157 51.06 27.23 15.69
C ASP A 157 51.56 28.64 15.41
N ARG A 158 52.54 29.01 16.23
CA ARG A 158 53.14 30.32 16.47
C ARG A 158 53.90 30.90 15.28
#